data_AF-A0A936F9R2-F1
#
_entry.id   AF-A0A936F9R2-F1
#
_cell.length_a   1.000
_cell.length_b   1.000
_cell.length_c   1.000
_cell.angle_alpha   90.00
_cell.angle_beta   90.00
_cell.angle_gamma   90.00
#
_symmetry.space_group_name_H-M   'P 1'
#
loop_
_entity.id
_entity.type
_entity.pdbx_description
1 polymer ?
#
loop_
_entity_poly.entity_id
_entity_poly.type
_entity_poly.pdbx_seq_one_letter_code
_entity_poly.pdbx_strand_id
1 'polypeptide(L)'
;MNISKKNIFHLIFLIFINNISICKAQTRIDYRWLNESLGRVSVSAGIFFDPLLMNEILVQSDNFAVNYCPKNIGLGETNWCMIKLFKSSGVDKMMTDFMKNIVQNRSIYTNNNINIKNSKYDINYWPPLGGEPSLVAVIEVPESLVSKQVSLQGAAGPIVLGKGARYLIVRPGLNTIIFGTGAAAIHQTVAVQARARLALSGTADQIPVRLGRIIPLDLAHCAQRPPPPPVSDKLSHPLYWRASNLRKRESDDVRLKNLAPFATQAGLEVSVAIDGNGVCTERCINGLGIAFVRSIATWRENCSACDSNMFSVIKIGPNTWLDVRVIDLIGQMGEGKLSATAMNLRPSGVISYDQVDDNAELIANVCTTSSLPTPWFAPLKAALCTRGSMGIGFLRPELALRGNQTACGEAKDFIACGVPGGKVEVALSGSRFSIPLADGSYTEIGSSDGQPIDLTSVLFHEVGHWLGVPHSETAGKEAVLDVMSETYDPRRTCISSASVIMLNNATDRRWPYSTKSFTGLRRRMRSR
;
A
#
# COMPACT_ATOMS: atom_id res chain seq x y z
N MET A 1 25.53 -57.21 15.88
CA MET A 1 24.33 -56.38 15.63
C MET A 1 24.70 -54.94 15.98
N ASN A 2 24.93 -54.11 14.96
CA ASN A 2 25.32 -52.70 15.11
C ASN A 2 24.08 -51.83 15.35
N ILE A 3 23.93 -51.30 16.55
CA ILE A 3 22.92 -50.28 16.83
C ILE A 3 23.49 -48.92 16.40
N SER A 4 22.88 -48.37 15.35
CA SER A 4 23.21 -47.11 14.70
C SER A 4 22.97 -45.89 15.59
N LYS A 5 23.88 -44.91 15.55
CA LYS A 5 23.87 -43.60 16.23
C LYS A 5 22.73 -42.65 15.82
N LYS A 6 21.57 -43.15 15.37
CA LYS A 6 20.44 -42.32 14.91
C LYS A 6 19.38 -42.00 15.98
N ASN A 7 19.46 -42.55 17.20
CA ASN A 7 18.38 -42.43 18.19
C ASN A 7 18.69 -41.60 19.46
N ILE A 8 19.77 -40.81 19.48
CA ILE A 8 20.06 -39.92 20.63
C ILE A 8 19.57 -38.46 20.42
N PHE A 9 19.20 -38.08 19.20
CA PHE A 9 18.66 -36.73 18.93
C PHE A 9 17.14 -36.59 19.12
N HIS A 10 16.41 -37.68 19.41
CA HIS A 10 14.95 -37.65 19.60
C HIS A 10 14.49 -37.53 21.05
N LEU A 11 15.39 -37.62 22.04
CA LEU A 11 14.99 -37.67 23.46
C LEU A 11 15.21 -36.36 24.25
N ILE A 12 15.93 -35.38 23.68
CA ILE A 12 16.12 -34.06 24.31
C ILE A 12 15.06 -33.04 23.84
N PHE A 13 14.34 -33.32 22.75
CA PHE A 13 13.38 -32.39 22.16
C PHE A 13 11.92 -32.60 22.61
N LEU A 14 11.59 -33.77 23.19
CA LEU A 14 10.23 -34.09 23.65
C LEU A 14 9.94 -33.62 25.09
N ILE A 15 10.95 -33.22 25.86
CA ILE A 15 10.76 -32.74 27.25
C ILE A 15 10.35 -31.25 27.29
N PHE A 16 10.54 -30.49 26.21
CA PHE A 16 10.17 -29.07 26.16
C PHE A 16 8.70 -28.81 25.75
N ILE A 17 7.98 -29.79 25.22
CA ILE A 17 6.73 -29.53 24.49
C ILE A 17 5.46 -29.65 25.35
N ASN A 18 5.51 -30.25 26.54
CA ASN A 18 4.36 -30.34 27.45
C ASN A 18 4.15 -29.12 28.37
N ASN A 19 4.84 -27.99 28.13
CA ASN A 19 4.93 -26.90 29.11
C ASN A 19 4.84 -25.48 28.51
N ILE A 20 4.02 -25.28 27.47
CA ILE A 20 3.86 -23.98 26.82
C ILE A 20 2.47 -23.40 27.13
N SER A 21 2.41 -22.21 27.75
CA SER A 21 1.21 -21.39 27.82
C SER A 21 1.31 -20.23 26.84
N ILE A 22 0.29 -20.04 26.00
CA ILE A 22 0.20 -18.91 25.07
C ILE A 22 -0.25 -17.67 25.84
N CYS A 23 0.64 -16.68 26.03
CA CYS A 23 0.25 -15.37 26.55
C CYS A 23 -0.18 -14.44 25.41
N LYS A 24 -1.25 -13.66 25.65
CA LYS A 24 -1.78 -12.59 24.78
C LYS A 24 -0.95 -11.28 24.85
N ALA A 25 0.37 -11.34 25.00
CA ALA A 25 1.20 -10.14 24.90
C ALA A 25 1.56 -9.91 23.43
N GLN A 26 1.14 -8.81 22.78
CA GLN A 26 1.56 -8.51 21.40
C GLN A 26 3.07 -8.23 21.39
N THR A 27 3.90 -9.20 20.97
CA THR A 27 5.25 -8.84 20.53
C THR A 27 5.12 -8.15 19.18
N ARG A 28 5.70 -6.95 19.07
CA ARG A 28 5.86 -6.28 17.79
C ARG A 28 7.18 -6.74 17.21
N ILE A 29 7.16 -7.32 16.01
CA ILE A 29 8.38 -7.45 15.23
C ILE A 29 8.87 -6.02 14.97
N ASP A 30 10.16 -5.79 15.20
CA ASP A 30 10.79 -4.55 14.76
C ASP A 30 10.88 -4.61 13.23
N TYR A 31 9.85 -4.08 12.55
CA TYR A 31 9.74 -3.99 11.11
C TYR A 31 10.99 -3.40 10.47
N ARG A 32 11.60 -2.41 11.13
CA ARG A 32 12.82 -1.78 10.63
C ARG A 32 13.96 -2.78 10.64
N TRP A 33 14.15 -3.50 11.75
CA TRP A 33 15.19 -4.54 11.82
C TRP A 33 14.96 -5.66 10.80
N LEU A 34 13.71 -6.08 10.58
CA LEU A 34 13.38 -7.12 9.60
C LEU A 34 13.65 -6.64 8.16
N ASN A 35 13.23 -5.42 7.83
CA ASN A 35 13.49 -4.80 6.54
C ASN A 35 15.00 -4.61 6.29
N GLU A 36 15.74 -4.12 7.29
CA GLU A 36 17.20 -4.01 7.22
C GLU A 36 17.86 -5.38 7.02
N SER A 37 17.35 -6.43 7.65
CA SER A 37 17.88 -7.80 7.50
C SER A 37 17.58 -8.38 6.13
N LEU A 38 16.35 -8.23 5.62
CA LEU A 38 15.99 -8.63 4.26
C LEU A 38 16.84 -7.87 3.23
N GLY A 39 17.04 -6.56 3.41
CA GLY A 39 17.91 -5.76 2.54
C GLY A 39 19.35 -6.27 2.52
N ARG A 40 19.96 -6.53 3.70
CA ARG A 40 21.32 -7.08 3.77
C ARG A 40 21.45 -8.45 3.09
N VAL A 41 20.50 -9.36 3.35
CA VAL A 41 20.52 -10.71 2.77
C VAL A 41 20.29 -10.66 1.26
N SER A 42 19.36 -9.82 0.80
CA SER A 42 19.10 -9.53 -0.62
C SER A 42 20.37 -9.11 -1.35
N VAL A 43 21.12 -8.16 -0.78
CA VAL A 43 22.44 -7.71 -1.28
C VAL A 43 23.47 -8.84 -1.29
N SER A 44 23.63 -9.55 -0.17
CA SER A 44 24.63 -10.62 -0.08
C SER A 44 24.34 -11.78 -1.02
N ALA A 45 23.07 -12.08 -1.30
CA ALA A 45 22.66 -13.17 -2.19
C ALA A 45 22.63 -12.74 -3.67
N GLY A 46 22.69 -11.43 -3.95
CA GLY A 46 22.44 -10.90 -5.29
C GLY A 46 21.02 -11.18 -5.78
N ILE A 47 20.04 -11.24 -4.87
CA ILE A 47 18.63 -11.50 -5.18
C ILE A 47 17.82 -10.29 -4.73
N PHE A 48 17.41 -9.43 -5.65
CA PHE A 48 16.62 -8.24 -5.31
C PHE A 48 15.15 -8.47 -5.54
N PHE A 49 14.33 -7.74 -4.79
CA PHE A 49 12.88 -7.83 -4.82
C PHE A 49 12.29 -6.53 -5.33
N ASP A 50 11.21 -6.66 -6.09
CA ASP A 50 10.20 -5.63 -6.19
C ASP A 50 9.81 -5.15 -4.78
N PRO A 51 9.88 -3.85 -4.47
CA PRO A 51 9.57 -3.31 -3.16
C PRO A 51 8.16 -3.69 -2.68
N LEU A 52 7.20 -3.85 -3.60
CA LEU A 52 5.86 -4.31 -3.28
C LEU A 52 5.88 -5.74 -2.72
N LEU A 53 6.63 -6.65 -3.35
CA LEU A 53 6.80 -8.01 -2.86
C LEU A 53 7.53 -8.02 -1.52
N MET A 54 8.51 -7.13 -1.34
CA MET A 54 9.18 -6.98 -0.04
C MET A 54 8.19 -6.58 1.05
N ASN A 55 7.33 -5.59 0.77
CA ASN A 55 6.29 -5.15 1.71
C ASN A 55 5.25 -6.25 1.98
N GLU A 56 4.86 -7.04 0.98
CA GLU A 56 4.01 -8.22 1.18
C GLU A 56 4.66 -9.24 2.12
N ILE A 57 5.95 -9.55 1.92
CA ILE A 57 6.71 -10.45 2.79
C ILE A 57 6.76 -9.91 4.22
N LEU A 58 7.02 -8.61 4.38
CA LEU A 58 7.06 -7.93 5.69
C LEU A 58 5.70 -7.97 6.39
N VAL A 59 4.60 -7.60 5.71
CA VAL A 59 3.25 -7.62 6.29
C VAL A 59 2.84 -9.04 6.66
N GLN A 60 3.19 -10.03 5.84
CA GLN A 60 2.90 -11.43 6.15
C GLN A 60 3.74 -11.97 7.32
N SER A 61 4.95 -11.43 7.52
CA SER A 61 5.81 -11.82 8.65
C SER A 61 5.27 -11.35 10.01
N ASP A 62 4.50 -10.27 10.05
CA ASP A 62 3.85 -9.82 11.28
C ASP A 62 2.81 -10.82 11.78
N ASN A 63 2.15 -11.50 10.85
CA ASN A 63 1.26 -12.63 11.16
C ASN A 63 2.02 -13.91 11.56
N PHE A 64 3.36 -13.93 11.44
CA PHE A 64 4.23 -15.06 11.81
C PHE A 64 4.78 -14.95 13.24
N ALA A 65 4.65 -13.79 13.91
CA ALA A 65 5.13 -13.60 15.29
C ALA A 65 4.34 -14.48 16.29
N VAL A 66 4.86 -15.67 16.58
CA VAL A 66 4.38 -16.50 17.68
C VAL A 66 5.08 -16.05 18.97
N ASN A 67 4.30 -15.69 20.00
CA ASN A 67 4.85 -15.40 21.33
C ASN A 67 5.25 -16.69 22.03
N TYR A 68 6.44 -16.69 22.64
CA TYR A 68 6.88 -17.77 23.52
C TYR A 68 7.14 -17.21 24.92
N CYS A 69 6.56 -17.86 25.93
CA CYS A 69 6.82 -17.58 27.33
C CYS A 69 7.31 -18.87 28.00
N PRO A 70 8.46 -18.88 28.70
CA PRO A 70 8.86 -20.02 29.51
C PRO A 70 8.01 -20.06 30.79
N LYS A 71 7.54 -21.25 31.17
CA LYS A 71 6.64 -21.48 32.32
C LYS A 71 7.20 -21.05 33.70
N ASN A 72 8.49 -20.73 33.79
CA ASN A 72 9.18 -20.46 35.06
C ASN A 72 9.41 -18.97 35.36
N ILE A 73 8.87 -18.06 34.55
CA ILE A 73 8.81 -16.65 34.94
C ILE A 73 7.62 -16.55 35.91
N GLY A 74 7.91 -16.40 37.20
CA GLY A 74 6.90 -16.38 38.25
C GLY A 74 5.78 -15.39 37.93
N LEU A 75 4.55 -15.70 38.33
CA LEU A 75 3.32 -14.91 38.05
C LEU A 75 3.38 -13.43 38.51
N GLY A 76 4.44 -13.00 39.18
CA GLY A 76 4.75 -11.60 39.51
C GLY A 76 5.59 -10.84 38.47
N GLU A 77 6.12 -11.51 37.44
CA GLU A 77 6.97 -10.93 36.38
C GLU A 77 6.30 -10.97 34.99
N THR A 78 4.99 -10.74 34.93
CA THR A 78 4.17 -10.74 33.70
C THR A 78 4.53 -9.64 32.69
N ASN A 79 5.53 -8.80 32.97
CA ASN A 79 5.89 -7.66 32.12
C ASN A 79 6.90 -7.94 31.00
N TRP A 80 7.48 -9.14 30.88
CA TRP A 80 8.54 -9.37 29.88
C TRP A 80 8.44 -10.73 29.15
N CYS A 81 7.32 -10.99 28.46
CA CYS A 81 7.37 -11.91 27.31
C CYS A 81 7.95 -11.18 26.09
N MET A 82 9.26 -10.95 26.09
CA MET A 82 10.03 -10.56 24.91
C MET A 82 11.19 -11.53 24.73
N ILE A 83 10.91 -12.80 24.45
CA ILE A 83 11.96 -13.65 23.90
C ILE A 83 12.24 -13.17 22.47
N LYS A 84 13.34 -12.44 22.29
CA LYS A 84 13.95 -12.19 20.97
C LYS A 84 14.36 -13.54 20.40
N LEU A 85 13.51 -14.15 19.58
CA LEU A 85 13.65 -15.56 19.22
C LEU A 85 14.67 -15.88 18.15
N PHE A 86 15.47 -14.93 17.70
CA PHE A 86 16.47 -15.24 16.70
C PHE A 86 17.78 -14.48 16.95
N LYS A 87 18.89 -15.23 17.05
CA LYS A 87 20.20 -14.66 16.77
C LYS A 87 20.17 -14.14 15.32
N SER A 88 20.72 -12.96 15.07
CA SER A 88 20.72 -12.32 13.73
C SER A 88 21.19 -13.28 12.63
N SER A 89 22.23 -14.08 12.89
CA SER A 89 22.75 -15.08 11.97
C SER A 89 21.75 -16.20 11.62
N GLY A 90 20.84 -16.56 12.53
CA GLY A 90 19.78 -17.54 12.27
C GLY A 90 18.71 -16.99 11.34
N VAL A 91 18.34 -15.71 11.50
CA VAL A 91 17.39 -15.03 10.61
C VAL A 91 18.00 -14.82 9.24
N ASP A 92 19.24 -14.34 9.16
CA ASP A 92 19.91 -14.11 7.89
C ASP A 92 20.01 -15.41 7.07
N LYS A 93 20.30 -16.54 7.72
CA LYS A 93 20.30 -17.87 7.08
C LYS A 93 18.90 -18.28 6.62
N MET A 94 17.88 -18.15 7.47
CA MET A 94 16.49 -18.46 7.12
C MET A 94 16.02 -17.63 5.92
N MET A 95 16.31 -16.33 5.93
CA MET A 95 16.01 -15.42 4.81
C MET A 95 16.76 -15.83 3.54
N THR A 96 18.04 -16.19 3.65
CA THR A 96 18.83 -16.65 2.50
C THR A 96 18.21 -17.89 1.87
N ASP A 97 17.84 -18.88 2.69
CA ASP A 97 17.24 -20.13 2.23
C ASP A 97 15.85 -19.88 1.61
N PHE A 98 15.08 -18.98 2.20
CA PHE A 98 13.80 -18.51 1.65
C PHE A 98 13.96 -17.85 0.28
N MET A 99 14.91 -16.91 0.12
CA MET A 99 15.15 -16.23 -1.17
C MET A 99 15.60 -17.21 -2.26
N LYS A 100 16.49 -18.16 -1.93
CA LYS A 100 16.88 -19.24 -2.84
C LYS A 100 15.71 -20.12 -3.25
N ASN A 101 14.83 -20.43 -2.30
CA ASN A 101 13.61 -21.19 -2.58
C ASN A 101 12.67 -20.44 -3.52
N ILE A 102 12.52 -19.12 -3.37
CA ILE A 102 11.72 -18.30 -4.29
C ILE A 102 12.29 -18.32 -5.71
N VAL A 103 13.62 -18.21 -5.87
CA VAL A 103 14.27 -18.30 -7.19
C VAL A 103 13.95 -19.65 -7.87
N GLN A 104 13.90 -20.74 -7.11
CA GLN A 104 13.63 -22.08 -7.63
C GLN A 104 12.14 -22.31 -7.91
N ASN A 105 11.27 -22.01 -6.95
CA ASN A 105 9.85 -22.35 -6.98
C ASN A 105 8.97 -21.27 -7.62
N ARG A 106 9.47 -20.02 -7.67
CA ARG A 106 8.84 -18.86 -8.33
C ARG A 106 7.47 -18.54 -7.76
N SER A 107 7.37 -18.72 -6.45
CA SER A 107 6.18 -18.50 -5.66
C SER A 107 6.59 -18.11 -4.26
N ILE A 108 6.00 -17.04 -3.74
CA ILE A 108 6.18 -16.66 -2.35
C ILE A 108 5.15 -17.45 -1.55
N TYR A 109 5.64 -18.49 -0.88
CA TYR A 109 4.90 -19.14 0.19
C TYR A 109 5.33 -18.49 1.50
N THR A 110 4.39 -17.87 2.21
CA THR A 110 4.63 -17.56 3.63
C THR A 110 4.87 -18.86 4.39
N ASN A 111 5.78 -18.86 5.37
CA ASN A 111 6.09 -20.03 6.20
C ASN A 111 4.86 -20.71 6.82
N ASN A 112 3.72 -20.01 7.00
CA ASN A 112 2.47 -20.62 7.42
C ASN A 112 2.04 -21.77 6.49
N ASN A 113 2.12 -21.63 5.18
CA ASN A 113 1.72 -22.69 4.23
C ASN A 113 2.74 -23.83 4.13
N ILE A 114 4.03 -23.56 4.34
CA ILE A 114 5.10 -24.58 4.31
C ILE A 114 5.06 -25.41 5.61
N ASN A 115 4.82 -24.78 6.77
CA ASN A 115 4.68 -25.48 8.04
C ASN A 115 3.33 -26.21 8.17
N ILE A 116 2.25 -25.71 7.57
CA ILE A 116 0.97 -26.45 7.46
C ILE A 116 1.14 -27.73 6.62
N LYS A 117 1.95 -27.71 5.56
CA LYS A 117 2.21 -28.90 4.73
C LYS A 117 3.17 -29.91 5.34
N ASN A 118 4.12 -29.47 6.17
CA ASN A 118 5.21 -30.31 6.66
C ASN A 118 5.15 -30.63 8.16
N SER A 119 4.17 -30.09 8.90
CA SER A 119 4.07 -30.34 10.33
C SER A 119 2.98 -31.35 10.68
N LYS A 120 3.30 -32.26 11.62
CA LYS A 120 2.34 -33.18 12.25
C LYS A 120 1.43 -32.48 13.27
N TYR A 121 1.31 -31.15 13.23
CA TYR A 121 0.57 -30.38 14.22
C TYR A 121 -0.89 -30.20 13.78
N ASP A 122 -1.79 -30.30 14.76
CA ASP A 122 -3.22 -30.19 14.59
C ASP A 122 -3.62 -28.74 14.22
N ILE A 123 -4.43 -28.65 13.17
CA ILE A 123 -4.81 -27.46 12.38
C ILE A 123 -5.72 -26.46 13.11
N ASN A 124 -6.07 -26.72 14.38
CA ASN A 124 -7.18 -26.06 15.06
C ASN A 124 -6.84 -24.75 15.81
N TYR A 125 -5.59 -24.29 15.81
CA TYR A 125 -5.17 -23.06 16.53
C TYR A 125 -4.59 -21.95 15.65
N TRP A 126 -4.56 -22.14 14.33
CA TRP A 126 -4.06 -21.14 13.39
C TRP A 126 -5.23 -20.59 12.59
N PRO A 127 -5.45 -19.26 12.52
CA PRO A 127 -6.37 -18.73 11.53
C PRO A 127 -5.84 -19.18 10.16
N PRO A 128 -6.66 -19.83 9.31
CA PRO A 128 -6.23 -20.11 7.96
C PRO A 128 -5.89 -18.77 7.31
N LEU A 129 -4.60 -18.54 7.04
CA LEU A 129 -4.22 -17.58 6.02
C LEU A 129 -4.56 -18.23 4.68
N GLY A 130 -5.86 -18.30 4.39
CA GLY A 130 -6.41 -18.76 3.14
C GLY A 130 -6.00 -17.79 2.04
N GLY A 131 -4.81 -18.00 1.49
CA GLY A 131 -4.26 -17.25 0.37
C GLY A 131 -3.58 -18.22 -0.59
N GLU A 132 -3.85 -18.05 -1.88
CA GLU A 132 -2.96 -18.62 -2.89
C GLU A 132 -1.61 -17.93 -2.80
N PRO A 133 -0.50 -18.64 -3.05
CA PRO A 133 0.83 -18.05 -3.00
C PRO A 133 0.91 -16.84 -3.94
N SER A 134 1.53 -15.74 -3.50
CA SER A 134 1.88 -14.65 -4.43
C SER A 134 2.80 -15.24 -5.49
N LEU A 135 2.31 -15.29 -6.73
CA LEU A 135 3.07 -15.81 -7.85
C LEU A 135 4.03 -14.73 -8.33
N VAL A 136 5.30 -15.09 -8.53
CA VAL A 136 6.35 -14.15 -8.92
C VAL A 136 7.04 -14.61 -10.18
N ALA A 137 7.72 -13.69 -10.84
CA ALA A 137 8.66 -13.99 -11.90
C ALA A 137 10.10 -13.79 -11.40
N VAL A 138 11.02 -14.55 -11.98
CA VAL A 138 12.45 -14.41 -11.74
C VAL A 138 13.10 -13.92 -13.02
N ILE A 139 13.80 -12.80 -12.93
CA ILE A 139 14.57 -12.24 -14.02
C ILE A 139 16.05 -12.41 -13.71
N GLU A 140 16.78 -13.09 -14.58
CA GLU A 140 18.23 -13.23 -14.49
C GLU A 140 18.90 -12.01 -15.10
N VAL A 141 19.78 -11.39 -14.30
CA VAL A 141 20.56 -10.23 -14.71
C VAL A 141 21.84 -10.72 -15.41
N PRO A 142 22.11 -10.30 -16.65
CA PRO A 142 23.33 -10.64 -17.37
C PRO A 142 24.57 -10.20 -16.60
N GLU A 143 25.65 -10.97 -16.68
CA GLU A 143 26.90 -10.67 -15.96
C GLU A 143 27.43 -9.26 -16.27
N SER A 144 27.22 -8.77 -17.50
CA SER A 144 27.58 -7.41 -17.92
C SER A 144 26.83 -6.30 -17.16
N LEU A 145 25.69 -6.62 -16.55
CA LEU A 145 24.82 -5.69 -15.82
C LEU A 145 24.84 -5.89 -14.30
N VAL A 146 25.36 -7.01 -13.78
CA VAL A 146 25.38 -7.33 -12.33
C VAL A 146 26.03 -6.23 -11.51
N SER A 147 27.11 -5.62 -12.02
CA SER A 147 27.84 -4.55 -11.32
C SER A 147 27.14 -3.19 -11.34
N LYS A 148 26.10 -3.02 -12.17
CA LYS A 148 25.35 -1.76 -12.29
C LYS A 148 24.39 -1.59 -11.11
N GLN A 149 24.02 -0.34 -10.85
CA GLN A 149 22.91 -0.04 -9.96
C GLN A 149 21.61 -0.49 -10.64
N VAL A 150 20.78 -1.23 -9.93
CA VAL A 150 19.47 -1.66 -10.42
C VAL A 150 18.40 -0.84 -9.73
N SER A 151 17.47 -0.33 -10.54
CA SER A 151 16.26 0.31 -10.08
C SER A 151 15.05 -0.26 -10.82
N LEU A 152 13.88 -0.23 -10.20
CA LEU A 152 12.60 -0.46 -10.86
C LEU A 152 11.91 0.87 -11.12
N GLN A 153 11.35 1.05 -12.30
CA GLN A 153 10.58 2.25 -12.62
C GLN A 153 9.25 2.24 -11.84
N GLY A 154 9.15 3.11 -10.84
CA GLY A 154 7.90 3.43 -10.18
C GLY A 154 7.21 4.63 -10.84
N ALA A 155 6.05 5.01 -10.32
CA ALA A 155 5.27 6.11 -10.87
C ALA A 155 5.76 7.50 -10.51
N ALA A 156 6.52 7.61 -9.43
CA ALA A 156 7.22 8.84 -9.06
C ALA A 156 8.73 8.72 -9.30
N GLY A 157 9.13 7.94 -10.30
CA GLY A 157 10.53 7.73 -10.64
C GLY A 157 11.12 6.37 -10.29
N PRO A 158 12.42 6.20 -10.57
CA PRO A 158 13.15 4.98 -10.28
C PRO A 158 13.26 4.70 -8.78
N ILE A 159 12.93 3.48 -8.38
CA ILE A 159 13.11 2.96 -7.02
C ILE A 159 14.38 2.12 -7.00
N VAL A 160 15.40 2.60 -6.28
CA VAL A 160 16.71 1.94 -6.21
C VAL A 160 16.62 0.65 -5.41
N LEU A 161 17.04 -0.46 -6.02
CA LEU A 161 17.14 -1.75 -5.35
C LEU A 161 18.54 -2.03 -4.79
N GLY A 162 19.59 -1.56 -5.47
CA GLY A 162 20.98 -1.72 -5.03
C GLY A 162 21.96 -1.98 -6.18
N LYS A 163 23.12 -2.57 -5.87
CA LYS A 163 24.14 -3.05 -6.84
C LYS A 163 24.45 -4.52 -6.61
N GLY A 164 24.86 -5.26 -7.64
CA GLY A 164 25.21 -6.68 -7.50
C GLY A 164 24.04 -7.65 -7.71
N ALA A 165 22.95 -7.20 -8.34
CA ALA A 165 21.81 -8.06 -8.61
C ALA A 165 22.17 -9.14 -9.64
N ARG A 166 21.95 -10.40 -9.30
CA ARG A 166 22.01 -11.56 -10.21
C ARG A 166 20.61 -12.02 -10.59
N TYR A 167 19.67 -11.87 -9.67
CA TYR A 167 18.26 -12.18 -9.87
C TYR A 167 17.40 -11.02 -9.39
N LEU A 168 16.34 -10.72 -10.13
CA LEU A 168 15.26 -9.83 -9.72
C LEU A 168 14.00 -10.67 -9.56
N ILE A 169 13.39 -10.60 -8.39
CA ILE A 169 12.09 -11.20 -8.09
C ILE A 169 11.05 -10.10 -8.25
N VAL A 170 10.22 -10.23 -9.27
CA VAL A 170 9.23 -9.19 -9.62
C VAL A 170 7.84 -9.78 -9.71
N ARG A 171 6.82 -8.91 -9.59
CA ARG A 171 5.45 -9.34 -9.88
C ARG A 171 5.24 -9.59 -11.37
N PRO A 172 4.31 -10.49 -11.73
CA PRO A 172 3.80 -10.62 -13.08
C PRO A 172 3.33 -9.27 -13.64
N GLY A 173 3.41 -9.13 -14.96
CA GLY A 173 3.05 -7.91 -15.67
C GLY A 173 4.23 -7.23 -16.36
N LEU A 174 4.03 -5.98 -16.77
CA LEU A 174 5.03 -5.21 -17.49
C LEU A 174 5.90 -4.44 -16.50
N ASN A 175 7.19 -4.74 -16.47
CA ASN A 175 8.15 -4.13 -15.55
C ASN A 175 9.22 -3.39 -16.34
N THR A 176 9.53 -2.14 -15.98
CA THR A 176 10.68 -1.41 -16.53
C THR A 176 11.81 -1.38 -15.51
N ILE A 177 12.92 -2.02 -15.87
CA ILE A 177 14.14 -2.15 -15.06
C ILE A 177 15.18 -1.18 -15.61
N ILE A 178 15.87 -0.51 -14.70
CA ILE A 178 16.88 0.51 -15.02
C ILE A 178 18.22 0.04 -14.47
N PHE A 179 19.21 -0.12 -15.34
CA PHE A 179 20.58 -0.47 -14.98
C PHE A 179 21.50 0.74 -15.16
N GLY A 180 22.05 1.25 -14.06
CA GLY A 180 22.92 2.42 -14.03
C GLY A 180 22.24 3.67 -13.47
N THR A 181 22.81 4.83 -13.75
CA THR A 181 22.35 6.13 -13.27
C THR A 181 22.53 7.20 -14.34
N GLY A 182 21.67 8.22 -14.31
CA GLY A 182 21.76 9.36 -15.22
C GLY A 182 21.51 8.99 -16.68
N ALA A 183 22.05 9.77 -17.60
CA ALA A 183 21.80 9.63 -19.04
C ALA A 183 22.34 8.33 -19.66
N ALA A 184 23.28 7.64 -18.99
CA ALA A 184 23.85 6.37 -19.44
C ALA A 184 23.11 5.14 -18.88
N ALA A 185 21.97 5.34 -18.22
CA ALA A 185 21.17 4.25 -17.71
C ALA A 185 20.57 3.42 -18.86
N ILE A 186 20.59 2.10 -18.70
CA ILE A 186 19.97 1.15 -19.64
C ILE A 186 18.57 0.85 -19.13
N HIS A 187 17.57 1.12 -19.96
CA HIS A 187 16.18 0.81 -19.67
C HIS A 187 15.79 -0.48 -20.38
N GLN A 188 15.14 -1.40 -19.66
CA GLN A 188 14.62 -2.65 -20.20
C GLN A 188 13.20 -2.86 -19.70
N THR A 189 12.25 -2.91 -20.64
CA THR A 189 10.85 -3.19 -20.33
C THR A 189 10.56 -4.65 -20.66
N VAL A 190 10.10 -5.40 -19.66
CA VAL A 190 9.92 -6.84 -19.75
C VAL A 190 8.52 -7.20 -19.30
N ALA A 191 7.76 -7.85 -20.18
CA ALA A 191 6.51 -8.50 -19.81
C ALA A 191 6.85 -9.86 -19.21
N VAL A 192 6.47 -10.08 -17.95
CA VAL A 192 6.75 -11.33 -17.25
C VAL A 192 5.47 -12.00 -16.80
N GLN A 193 5.35 -13.30 -17.06
CA GLN A 193 4.22 -14.10 -16.61
C GLN A 193 4.46 -14.64 -15.18
N ALA A 194 3.37 -15.04 -14.51
CA ALA A 194 3.45 -15.73 -13.25
C ALA A 194 4.30 -17.00 -13.35
N ARG A 195 5.24 -17.18 -12.42
CA ARG A 195 6.22 -18.29 -12.40
C ARG A 195 7.19 -18.31 -13.59
N ALA A 196 7.30 -17.22 -14.36
CA ALA A 196 8.31 -17.14 -15.42
C ALA A 196 9.72 -17.10 -14.83
N ARG A 197 10.68 -17.64 -15.59
CA ARG A 197 12.11 -17.43 -15.39
C ARG A 197 12.68 -16.95 -16.71
N LEU A 198 13.21 -15.74 -16.74
CA LEU A 198 13.60 -15.05 -17.96
C LEU A 198 15.02 -14.53 -17.80
N ALA A 199 15.86 -14.68 -18.83
CA ALA A 199 17.14 -14.00 -18.89
C ALA A 199 16.99 -12.71 -19.70
N LEU A 200 17.51 -11.59 -19.19
CA LEU A 200 17.48 -10.34 -19.95
C LEU A 200 18.45 -10.43 -21.12
N SER A 201 18.07 -9.89 -22.28
CA SER A 201 18.91 -9.90 -23.49
C SER A 201 20.12 -8.96 -23.41
N GLY A 202 20.23 -8.14 -22.36
CA GLY A 202 21.34 -7.18 -22.18
C GLY A 202 21.33 -5.98 -23.14
N THR A 203 20.44 -5.97 -24.14
CA THR A 203 20.24 -4.86 -25.06
C THR A 203 19.38 -3.77 -24.42
N ALA A 204 19.74 -2.51 -24.64
CA ALA A 204 18.92 -1.38 -24.20
C ALA A 204 17.76 -1.21 -25.17
N ASP A 205 16.53 -1.20 -24.66
CA ASP A 205 15.38 -0.82 -25.45
C ASP A 205 15.05 0.64 -25.13
N GLN A 206 15.05 1.50 -26.16
CA GLN A 206 14.49 2.86 -26.04
C GLN A 206 12.96 2.78 -26.11
N ILE A 207 12.34 2.16 -25.10
CA ILE A 207 10.89 2.17 -24.95
C ILE A 207 10.52 3.42 -24.13
N PRO A 208 9.48 4.17 -24.54
CA PRO A 208 9.01 5.31 -23.75
C PRO A 208 8.76 4.89 -22.31
N VAL A 209 9.29 5.69 -21.38
CA VAL A 209 9.14 5.47 -19.94
C VAL A 209 7.66 5.59 -19.60
N ARG A 210 7.01 4.47 -19.27
CA ARG A 210 5.65 4.46 -18.72
C ARG A 210 5.67 5.18 -17.37
N LEU A 211 4.55 5.77 -16.94
CA LEU A 211 4.44 6.33 -15.59
C LEU A 211 4.44 5.23 -14.50
N GLY A 212 4.95 4.03 -14.75
CA GLY A 212 5.29 3.00 -13.76
C GLY A 212 4.19 2.56 -12.81
N ARG A 213 4.62 1.91 -11.72
CA ARG A 213 3.78 1.43 -10.62
C ARG A 213 3.73 2.42 -9.47
N ILE A 214 2.54 2.65 -8.93
CA ILE A 214 2.34 3.33 -7.64
C ILE A 214 2.45 2.30 -6.52
N ILE A 215 3.50 2.44 -5.72
CA ILE A 215 3.66 1.77 -4.43
C ILE A 215 3.29 2.80 -3.35
N PRO A 216 2.56 2.40 -2.28
CA PRO A 216 2.35 3.23 -1.11
C PRO A 216 3.69 3.75 -0.55
N LEU A 217 3.67 4.89 0.12
CA LEU A 217 4.88 5.41 0.76
C LEU A 217 5.26 4.48 1.93
N ASP A 218 6.50 3.97 1.96
CA ASP A 218 7.03 3.19 3.09
C ASP A 218 6.98 3.97 4.43
N LEU A 219 6.84 5.30 4.37
CA LEU A 219 6.72 6.21 5.52
C LEU A 219 5.28 6.68 5.78
N ALA A 220 4.29 6.06 5.12
CA ALA A 220 2.89 6.41 5.30
C ALA A 220 2.40 6.17 6.72
N HIS A 221 3.04 5.31 7.51
CA HIS A 221 2.62 5.01 8.87
C HIS A 221 3.54 5.69 9.86
N CYS A 222 2.95 6.38 10.83
CA CYS A 222 3.75 6.98 11.89
C CYS A 222 4.41 5.86 12.67
N ALA A 223 5.76 5.80 12.60
CA ALA A 223 6.55 4.88 13.40
C ALA A 223 6.01 4.95 14.82
N GLN A 224 5.48 3.82 15.31
CA GLN A 224 4.71 3.74 16.54
C GLN A 224 5.60 4.12 17.73
N ARG A 225 5.82 5.42 17.95
CA ARG A 225 6.01 5.89 19.32
C ARG A 225 4.75 5.42 20.03
N PRO A 226 4.87 4.60 21.09
CA PRO A 226 3.70 4.21 21.85
C PRO A 226 2.93 5.50 22.14
N PRO A 227 1.60 5.53 21.90
CA PRO A 227 0.83 6.71 22.23
C PRO A 227 1.21 7.10 23.66
N PRO A 228 1.46 8.39 23.95
CA PRO A 228 1.67 8.80 25.33
C PRO A 228 0.56 8.18 26.19
N PRO A 229 0.88 7.61 27.37
CA PRO A 229 -0.13 7.02 28.22
C PRO A 229 -1.25 8.04 28.40
N PRO A 230 -2.52 7.65 28.23
CA PRO A 230 -3.64 8.58 28.19
C PRO A 230 -3.55 9.53 29.38
N VAL A 231 -3.27 10.79 29.11
CA VAL A 231 -3.17 11.81 30.16
C VAL A 231 -4.61 12.11 30.58
N SER A 232 -5.04 11.41 31.64
CA SER A 232 -6.33 11.45 32.34
C SER A 232 -7.37 10.37 31.98
N ASP A 233 -8.00 9.82 33.03
CA ASP A 233 -9.18 8.94 33.01
C ASP A 233 -10.42 9.55 32.32
N LYS A 234 -10.31 10.80 31.86
CA LYS A 234 -11.31 11.46 31.02
C LYS A 234 -10.96 11.28 29.55
N LEU A 235 -10.85 10.04 29.09
CA LEU A 235 -11.01 9.73 27.66
C LEU A 235 -12.38 10.25 27.23
N SER A 236 -12.41 11.50 26.77
CA SER A 236 -13.60 12.26 26.44
C SER A 236 -14.21 11.80 25.11
N HIS A 237 -14.40 10.48 24.94
CA HIS A 237 -15.53 9.82 24.29
C HIS A 237 -15.13 8.38 23.91
N PRO A 238 -15.49 7.36 24.73
CA PRO A 238 -15.42 5.94 24.35
C PRO A 238 -16.16 5.63 23.04
N LEU A 239 -17.02 6.55 22.58
CA LEU A 239 -17.82 6.48 21.36
C LEU A 239 -17.02 6.70 20.08
N TYR A 240 -15.86 7.39 20.11
CA TYR A 240 -14.98 7.52 18.94
C TYR A 240 -14.45 6.17 18.46
N TRP A 241 -14.30 5.22 19.37
CA TRP A 241 -13.65 3.92 19.11
C TRP A 241 -14.66 2.77 18.94
N ARG A 242 -15.98 3.04 19.00
CA ARG A 242 -17.04 2.02 19.18
C ARG A 242 -17.95 1.75 17.98
N ALA A 243 -17.83 2.43 16.84
CA ALA A 243 -18.75 2.16 15.71
C ALA A 243 -18.64 0.71 15.20
N SER A 244 -17.46 0.09 15.32
CA SER A 244 -17.23 -1.33 14.99
C SER A 244 -18.04 -2.32 15.84
N ASN A 245 -18.48 -1.96 17.05
CA ASN A 245 -19.27 -2.84 17.92
C ASN A 245 -20.77 -2.82 17.59
N LEU A 246 -21.29 -1.78 16.94
CA LEU A 246 -22.69 -1.73 16.48
C LEU A 246 -22.96 -2.74 15.35
N ARG A 247 -21.94 -3.04 14.54
CA ARG A 247 -22.00 -4.00 13.42
C ARG A 247 -22.35 -5.43 13.84
N LYS A 248 -22.10 -5.82 15.09
CA LYS A 248 -22.25 -7.21 15.55
C LYS A 248 -23.71 -7.67 15.71
N ARG A 249 -24.71 -6.79 15.50
CA ARG A 249 -26.12 -7.09 15.77
C ARG A 249 -27.10 -6.70 14.66
N GLU A 250 -26.62 -6.18 13.52
CA GLU A 250 -27.48 -5.75 12.41
C GLU A 250 -27.38 -6.73 11.23
N SER A 251 -28.47 -6.87 10.46
CA SER A 251 -28.48 -7.63 9.21
C SER A 251 -27.57 -6.98 8.16
N ASP A 252 -27.03 -7.77 7.24
CA ASP A 252 -26.21 -7.26 6.14
C ASP A 252 -26.89 -6.17 5.30
N ASP A 253 -28.20 -6.27 5.05
CA ASP A 253 -28.94 -5.25 4.30
C ASP A 253 -28.92 -3.88 4.98
N VAL A 254 -29.12 -3.85 6.30
CA VAL A 254 -29.06 -2.62 7.10
C VAL A 254 -27.64 -2.07 7.09
N ARG A 255 -26.63 -2.93 7.22
CA ARG A 255 -25.23 -2.54 7.15
C ARG A 255 -24.91 -1.92 5.79
N LEU A 256 -25.22 -2.60 4.69
CA LEU A 256 -24.95 -2.16 3.33
C LEU A 256 -25.65 -0.82 3.00
N LYS A 257 -26.88 -0.62 3.46
CA LYS A 257 -27.61 0.65 3.28
C LYS A 257 -26.95 1.84 3.97
N ASN A 258 -26.19 1.60 5.04
CA ASN A 258 -25.50 2.64 5.80
C ASN A 258 -24.03 2.79 5.42
N LEU A 259 -23.50 1.98 4.49
CA LEU A 259 -22.13 2.15 4.03
C LEU A 259 -21.97 3.45 3.25
N ALA A 260 -20.86 4.14 3.48
CA ALA A 260 -20.46 5.26 2.67
C ALA A 260 -20.13 4.78 1.24
N PRO A 261 -20.50 5.53 0.19
CA PRO A 261 -20.26 5.10 -1.19
C PRO A 261 -18.79 4.77 -1.47
N PHE A 262 -17.86 5.53 -0.89
CA PHE A 262 -16.41 5.29 -1.07
C PHE A 262 -16.02 3.90 -0.62
N ALA A 263 -16.65 3.36 0.42
CA ALA A 263 -16.27 2.07 1.00
C ALA A 263 -16.64 0.87 0.12
N THR A 264 -17.44 1.06 -0.93
CA THR A 264 -17.98 -0.03 -1.77
C THR A 264 -17.76 0.20 -3.27
N GLN A 265 -17.55 1.44 -3.71
CA GLN A 265 -17.45 1.74 -5.14
C GLN A 265 -16.11 1.27 -5.72
N ALA A 266 -16.18 0.45 -6.79
CA ALA A 266 -14.98 -0.04 -7.45
C ALA A 266 -14.32 0.98 -8.41
N GLY A 267 -15.11 1.87 -9.01
CA GLY A 267 -14.63 2.93 -9.90
C GLY A 267 -14.48 4.29 -9.21
N LEU A 268 -13.39 4.99 -9.50
CA LEU A 268 -13.15 6.38 -9.14
C LEU A 268 -12.75 7.19 -10.38
N GLU A 269 -13.47 8.26 -10.70
CA GLU A 269 -13.18 9.16 -11.83
C GLU A 269 -12.95 10.56 -11.29
N VAL A 270 -11.71 11.02 -11.31
CA VAL A 270 -11.33 12.33 -10.79
C VAL A 270 -11.25 13.32 -11.95
N SER A 271 -12.12 14.33 -11.93
CA SER A 271 -11.99 15.49 -12.81
C SER A 271 -10.96 16.46 -12.23
N VAL A 272 -10.08 17.01 -13.07
CA VAL A 272 -9.12 18.03 -12.64
C VAL A 272 -9.61 19.39 -13.13
N ALA A 273 -9.93 20.28 -12.20
CA ALA A 273 -10.32 21.66 -12.48
C ALA A 273 -9.16 22.61 -12.12
N ILE A 274 -8.86 23.57 -13.00
CA ILE A 274 -7.75 24.52 -12.79
C ILE A 274 -8.28 25.92 -12.98
N ASP A 275 -8.24 26.73 -11.93
CA ASP A 275 -8.61 28.14 -12.00
C ASP A 275 -7.45 28.95 -12.61
N GLY A 276 -7.65 29.43 -13.84
CA GLY A 276 -6.67 30.22 -14.58
C GLY A 276 -5.99 29.44 -15.70
N ASN A 277 -5.87 30.08 -16.87
CA ASN A 277 -5.26 29.46 -18.05
C ASN A 277 -3.76 29.18 -17.82
N GLY A 278 -3.32 27.95 -18.13
CA GLY A 278 -1.90 27.62 -18.25
C GLY A 278 -1.14 27.34 -16.95
N VAL A 279 -1.82 27.25 -15.80
CA VAL A 279 -1.16 27.05 -14.49
C VAL A 279 -0.57 25.64 -14.34
N CYS A 280 -1.15 24.63 -14.99
CA CYS A 280 -0.71 23.24 -14.89
C CYS A 280 -0.71 22.62 -16.30
N THR A 281 0.47 22.21 -16.76
CA THR A 281 0.66 21.49 -18.03
C THR A 281 0.19 20.04 -17.91
N GLU A 282 0.12 19.31 -19.02
CA GLU A 282 -0.16 17.86 -19.01
C GLU A 282 0.79 17.09 -18.08
N ARG A 283 2.09 17.46 -18.08
CA ARG A 283 3.09 16.89 -17.17
C ARG A 283 2.74 17.14 -15.70
N CYS A 284 2.25 18.34 -15.38
CA CYS A 284 1.75 18.66 -14.04
C CYS A 284 0.50 17.85 -13.70
N ILE A 285 -0.47 17.71 -14.61
CA ILE A 285 -1.69 16.90 -14.40
C ILE A 285 -1.34 15.44 -14.13
N ASN A 286 -0.38 14.88 -14.86
CA ASN A 286 0.11 13.52 -14.63
C ASN A 286 0.73 13.36 -13.24
N GLY A 287 1.54 14.33 -12.81
CA GLY A 287 2.12 14.36 -11.46
C GLY A 287 1.06 14.50 -10.35
N LEU A 288 0.02 15.31 -10.56
CA LEU A 288 -1.14 15.38 -9.67
C LEU A 288 -1.85 14.02 -9.57
N GLY A 289 -2.05 13.36 -10.71
CA GLY A 289 -2.64 12.03 -10.76
C GLY A 289 -1.85 11.01 -9.96
N ILE A 290 -0.52 11.00 -10.11
CA ILE A 290 0.39 10.13 -9.34
C ILE A 290 0.23 10.37 -7.84
N ALA A 291 0.28 11.64 -7.39
CA ALA A 291 0.16 11.98 -5.98
C ALA A 291 -1.22 11.63 -5.41
N PHE A 292 -2.29 11.85 -6.18
CA PHE A 292 -3.66 11.53 -5.77
C PHE A 292 -3.89 10.01 -5.66
N VAL A 293 -3.51 9.24 -6.68
CA VAL A 293 -3.67 7.77 -6.65
C VAL A 293 -2.82 7.15 -5.54
N ARG A 294 -1.63 7.70 -5.26
CA ARG A 294 -0.82 7.30 -4.11
C ARG A 294 -1.56 7.52 -2.80
N SER A 295 -2.18 8.69 -2.59
CA SER A 295 -3.01 8.94 -1.40
C SER A 295 -4.18 7.94 -1.30
N ILE A 296 -4.85 7.62 -2.41
CA ILE A 296 -5.92 6.62 -2.44
C ILE A 296 -5.40 5.23 -2.07
N ALA A 297 -4.26 4.81 -2.62
CA ALA A 297 -3.64 3.52 -2.32
C ALA A 297 -3.38 3.38 -0.82
N THR A 298 -2.77 4.41 -0.22
CA THR A 298 -2.41 4.41 1.19
C THR A 298 -3.63 4.44 2.11
N TRP A 299 -4.66 5.23 1.82
CA TRP A 299 -5.90 5.19 2.61
C TRP A 299 -6.61 3.84 2.48
N ARG A 300 -6.68 3.29 1.27
CA ARG A 300 -7.31 2.00 1.01
C ARG A 300 -6.64 0.84 1.73
N GLU A 301 -5.31 0.83 1.76
CA GLU A 301 -4.50 -0.15 2.51
C GLU A 301 -4.89 -0.21 3.98
N ASN A 302 -5.30 0.92 4.56
CA ASN A 302 -5.68 1.04 5.97
C ASN A 302 -7.19 0.87 6.23
N CYS A 303 -8.01 0.66 5.20
CA CYS A 303 -9.47 0.54 5.35
C CYS A 303 -9.93 -0.92 5.43
N SER A 304 -9.73 -1.56 6.58
CA SER A 304 -10.26 -2.92 6.86
C SER A 304 -11.79 -3.05 6.75
N ALA A 305 -12.54 -1.95 6.87
CA ALA A 305 -13.98 -1.91 6.75
C ALA A 305 -14.49 -1.70 5.30
N CYS A 306 -13.59 -1.42 4.36
CA CYS A 306 -13.92 -1.20 2.96
C CYS A 306 -13.98 -2.53 2.20
N ASP A 307 -14.77 -2.56 1.13
CA ASP A 307 -14.82 -3.66 0.18
C ASP A 307 -13.45 -3.82 -0.50
N SER A 308 -13.05 -5.07 -0.75
CA SER A 308 -11.75 -5.35 -1.38
C SER A 308 -11.64 -4.79 -2.80
N ASN A 309 -12.78 -4.53 -3.47
CA ASN A 309 -12.86 -3.94 -4.80
C ASN A 309 -12.88 -2.41 -4.80
N MET A 310 -12.97 -1.76 -3.63
CA MET A 310 -12.99 -0.29 -3.51
C MET A 310 -11.90 0.35 -4.37
N PHE A 311 -12.26 1.28 -5.26
CA PHE A 311 -11.32 2.02 -6.11
C PHE A 311 -10.31 1.17 -6.88
N SER A 312 -10.69 -0.06 -7.24
CA SER A 312 -9.86 -0.93 -8.08
C SER A 312 -9.61 -0.39 -9.48
N VAL A 313 -10.43 0.57 -9.93
CA VAL A 313 -10.27 1.31 -11.19
C VAL A 313 -10.28 2.80 -10.87
N ILE A 314 -9.20 3.51 -11.15
CA ILE A 314 -9.11 4.97 -10.97
C ILE A 314 -8.79 5.63 -12.31
N LYS A 315 -9.58 6.62 -12.69
CA LYS A 315 -9.37 7.45 -13.87
C LYS A 315 -9.13 8.89 -13.44
N ILE A 316 -8.04 9.49 -13.90
CA ILE A 316 -7.71 10.90 -13.65
C ILE A 316 -7.32 11.53 -14.98
N GLY A 317 -8.21 12.37 -15.52
CA GLY A 317 -8.06 12.90 -16.87
C GLY A 317 -7.95 11.75 -17.91
N PRO A 318 -6.90 11.72 -18.74
CA PRO A 318 -6.70 10.65 -19.71
C PRO A 318 -6.16 9.35 -19.09
N ASN A 319 -5.66 9.39 -17.86
CA ASN A 319 -4.90 8.28 -17.28
C ASN A 319 -5.79 7.33 -16.49
N THR A 320 -5.60 6.02 -16.70
CA THR A 320 -6.29 4.93 -16.04
C THR A 320 -5.30 4.11 -15.24
N TRP A 321 -5.58 4.01 -13.94
CA TRP A 321 -4.80 3.29 -12.95
C TRP A 321 -5.61 2.10 -12.46
N LEU A 322 -5.05 0.90 -12.58
CA LEU A 322 -5.70 -0.33 -12.14
C LEU A 322 -4.97 -0.92 -10.96
N ASP A 323 -5.75 -1.42 -10.01
CA ASP A 323 -5.23 -2.26 -8.95
C ASP A 323 -4.47 -3.45 -9.56
N VAL A 324 -3.25 -3.69 -9.11
CA VAL A 324 -2.40 -4.77 -9.65
C VAL A 324 -3.07 -6.13 -9.58
N ARG A 325 -3.97 -6.37 -8.61
CA ARG A 325 -4.73 -7.62 -8.51
C ARG A 325 -5.75 -7.76 -9.64
N VAL A 326 -6.32 -6.64 -10.12
CA VAL A 326 -7.20 -6.65 -11.30
C VAL A 326 -6.38 -6.99 -12.55
N ILE A 327 -5.17 -6.44 -12.67
CA ILE A 327 -4.26 -6.75 -13.78
C ILE A 327 -3.90 -8.24 -13.79
N ASP A 328 -3.56 -8.80 -12.62
CA ASP A 328 -3.25 -10.22 -12.46
C ASP A 328 -4.43 -11.12 -12.88
N LEU A 329 -5.67 -10.72 -12.55
CA LEU A 329 -6.87 -11.45 -12.96
C LEU A 329 -7.10 -11.35 -14.47
N ILE A 330 -6.93 -10.17 -15.08
CA ILE A 330 -7.08 -10.01 -16.54
C ILE A 330 -6.03 -10.85 -17.29
N GLY A 331 -4.79 -10.90 -16.80
CA GLY A 331 -3.76 -11.77 -17.37
C GLY A 331 -4.17 -13.24 -17.36
N GLN A 332 -4.71 -13.71 -16.23
CA GLN A 332 -5.22 -15.08 -16.13
C GLN A 332 -6.46 -15.35 -17.00
N MET A 333 -7.28 -14.33 -17.28
CA MET A 333 -8.39 -14.44 -18.24
C MET A 333 -7.89 -14.68 -19.66
N GLY A 334 -6.86 -13.94 -20.09
CA GLY A 334 -6.24 -14.13 -21.41
C GLY A 334 -5.66 -15.53 -21.59
N GLU A 335 -5.23 -16.16 -20.49
CA GLU A 335 -4.73 -17.54 -20.47
C GLU A 335 -5.84 -18.61 -20.35
N GLY A 336 -7.12 -18.22 -20.25
CA GLY A 336 -8.24 -19.15 -20.08
C GLY A 336 -8.27 -19.86 -18.71
N LYS A 337 -7.57 -19.34 -17.70
CA LYS A 337 -7.39 -19.98 -16.38
C LYS A 337 -8.35 -19.47 -15.30
N LEU A 338 -9.17 -18.45 -15.60
CA LEU A 338 -10.03 -17.85 -14.59
C LEU A 338 -11.32 -18.64 -14.35
N SER A 339 -11.55 -19.07 -13.11
CA SER A 339 -12.87 -19.53 -12.67
C SER A 339 -13.73 -18.34 -12.23
N ALA A 340 -15.06 -18.44 -12.32
CA ALA A 340 -15.98 -17.39 -11.88
C ALA A 340 -15.79 -17.02 -10.39
N THR A 341 -15.40 -17.98 -9.55
CA THR A 341 -15.13 -17.78 -8.11
C THR A 341 -13.83 -17.02 -7.83
N ALA A 342 -12.90 -16.98 -8.79
CA ALA A 342 -11.63 -16.25 -8.67
C ALA A 342 -11.75 -14.75 -8.99
N MET A 343 -12.93 -14.27 -9.42
CA MET A 343 -13.11 -12.90 -9.91
C MET A 343 -13.29 -11.82 -8.82
N ASN A 344 -13.44 -12.22 -7.56
CA ASN A 344 -13.47 -11.28 -6.44
C ASN A 344 -12.04 -10.99 -5.98
N LEU A 345 -11.70 -9.70 -5.85
CA LEU A 345 -10.39 -9.32 -5.31
C LEU A 345 -10.28 -9.80 -3.87
N ARG A 346 -9.24 -10.57 -3.57
CA ARG A 346 -8.95 -10.97 -2.19
C ARG A 346 -8.33 -9.80 -1.44
N PRO A 347 -8.67 -9.57 -0.16
CA PRO A 347 -8.00 -8.57 0.65
C PRO A 347 -6.47 -8.74 0.56
N SER A 348 -5.76 -7.65 0.32
CA SER A 348 -4.30 -7.61 0.29
C SER A 348 -3.84 -6.66 1.38
N GLY A 349 -2.75 -7.02 2.05
CA GLY A 349 -2.09 -6.13 3.01
C GLY A 349 -1.39 -4.94 2.35
N VAL A 350 -1.13 -5.01 1.04
CA VAL A 350 -0.54 -3.91 0.28
C VAL A 350 -1.40 -3.61 -0.95
N ILE A 351 -1.69 -2.33 -1.17
CA ILE A 351 -2.51 -1.84 -2.27
C ILE A 351 -1.63 -1.04 -3.22
N SER A 352 -1.61 -1.41 -4.50
CA SER A 352 -0.82 -0.72 -5.52
C SER A 352 -1.58 -0.62 -6.83
N TYR A 353 -1.19 0.36 -7.64
CA TYR A 353 -1.80 0.61 -8.95
C TYR A 353 -0.76 0.70 -10.04
N ASP A 354 -1.05 0.15 -11.21
CA ASP A 354 -0.27 0.41 -12.43
C ASP A 354 -1.09 1.23 -13.42
N GLN A 355 -0.43 2.14 -14.13
CA GLN A 355 -1.04 2.81 -15.26
C GLN A 355 -1.16 1.84 -16.45
N VAL A 356 -2.31 1.83 -17.13
CA VAL A 356 -2.60 0.85 -18.19
C VAL A 356 -2.99 1.43 -19.54
N ASP A 357 -2.98 2.75 -19.71
CA ASP A 357 -3.53 3.43 -20.89
C ASP A 357 -2.86 3.03 -22.22
N ASP A 358 -1.60 2.61 -22.17
CA ASP A 358 -0.78 2.16 -23.30
C ASP A 358 -0.64 0.62 -23.37
N ASN A 359 -1.31 -0.14 -22.51
CA ASN A 359 -1.27 -1.60 -22.54
C ASN A 359 -2.31 -2.17 -23.52
N ALA A 360 -1.95 -2.20 -24.82
CA ALA A 360 -2.84 -2.63 -25.89
C ALA A 360 -3.42 -4.04 -25.70
N GLU A 361 -2.63 -4.99 -25.17
CA GLU A 361 -3.07 -6.37 -24.91
C GLU A 361 -4.13 -6.41 -23.80
N LEU A 362 -3.88 -5.73 -22.68
CA LEU A 362 -4.84 -5.63 -21.58
C LEU A 362 -6.13 -4.97 -22.05
N ILE A 363 -6.03 -3.86 -22.79
CA ILE A 363 -7.19 -3.15 -23.34
C ILE A 363 -7.98 -4.06 -24.28
N ALA A 364 -7.32 -4.77 -25.20
CA ALA A 364 -7.96 -5.71 -26.10
C ALA A 364 -8.70 -6.82 -25.34
N ASN A 365 -8.05 -7.42 -24.33
CA ASN A 365 -8.65 -8.45 -23.49
C ASN A 365 -9.91 -7.94 -22.76
N VAL A 366 -9.85 -6.74 -22.15
CA VAL A 366 -11.00 -6.14 -21.46
C VAL A 366 -12.14 -5.83 -22.43
N CYS A 367 -11.84 -5.21 -23.56
CA CYS A 367 -12.87 -4.71 -24.47
C CYS A 367 -13.58 -5.83 -25.24
N THR A 368 -12.89 -6.94 -25.51
CA THR A 368 -13.46 -8.13 -26.16
C THR A 368 -14.18 -9.06 -25.19
N THR A 369 -13.80 -9.05 -23.90
CA THR A 369 -14.48 -9.86 -22.88
C THR A 369 -15.92 -9.39 -22.66
N SER A 370 -16.84 -10.35 -22.63
CA SER A 370 -18.23 -10.14 -22.19
C SER A 370 -18.29 -9.66 -20.73
N SER A 371 -19.45 -9.15 -20.30
CA SER A 371 -19.62 -8.70 -18.91
C SER A 371 -19.28 -9.81 -17.91
N LEU A 372 -18.43 -9.50 -16.93
CA LEU A 372 -18.17 -10.37 -15.79
C LEU A 372 -19.03 -9.96 -14.58
N PRO A 373 -19.50 -10.91 -13.76
CA PRO A 373 -20.30 -10.64 -12.58
C PRO A 373 -19.43 -10.19 -11.40
N THR A 374 -18.59 -9.17 -11.61
CA THR A 374 -17.68 -8.63 -10.59
C THR A 374 -17.74 -7.11 -10.53
N PRO A 375 -17.72 -6.49 -9.33
CA PRO A 375 -17.95 -5.04 -9.17
C PRO A 375 -16.97 -4.15 -9.94
N TRP A 376 -15.75 -4.63 -10.20
CA TRP A 376 -14.69 -3.84 -10.85
C TRP A 376 -14.72 -3.89 -12.37
N PHE A 377 -15.34 -4.90 -12.99
CA PHE A 377 -15.23 -5.10 -14.44
C PHE A 377 -16.05 -4.11 -15.25
N ALA A 378 -17.27 -3.76 -14.79
CA ALA A 378 -18.08 -2.75 -15.48
C ALA A 378 -17.41 -1.36 -15.47
N PRO A 379 -16.92 -0.83 -14.33
CA PRO A 379 -16.12 0.39 -14.31
C PRO A 379 -14.87 0.31 -15.19
N LEU A 380 -14.15 -0.82 -15.15
CA LEU A 380 -12.96 -1.03 -15.97
C LEU A 380 -13.27 -0.95 -17.47
N LYS A 381 -14.30 -1.64 -17.93
CA LYS A 381 -14.71 -1.64 -19.34
C LYS A 381 -15.14 -0.23 -19.77
N ALA A 382 -15.82 0.51 -18.91
CA ALA A 382 -16.15 1.92 -19.17
C ALA A 382 -14.89 2.81 -19.22
N ALA A 383 -13.90 2.58 -18.37
CA ALA A 383 -12.66 3.36 -18.36
C ALA A 383 -11.83 3.18 -19.64
N LEU A 384 -11.71 1.93 -20.12
CA LEU A 384 -10.79 1.57 -21.21
C LEU A 384 -11.45 1.51 -22.60
N CYS A 385 -12.73 1.14 -22.69
CA CYS A 385 -13.34 0.77 -23.96
C CYS A 385 -14.33 1.79 -24.50
N THR A 386 -14.94 2.62 -23.64
CA THR A 386 -15.90 3.63 -24.08
C THR A 386 -15.24 4.99 -24.21
N ARG A 387 -15.16 5.51 -25.44
CA ARG A 387 -14.77 6.90 -25.73
C ARG A 387 -15.98 7.82 -25.48
N GLY A 388 -16.31 8.09 -24.20
CA GLY A 388 -17.46 8.93 -23.85
C GLY A 388 -17.82 8.83 -22.36
N SER A 389 -18.67 9.74 -21.87
CA SER A 389 -19.04 9.90 -20.45
C SER A 389 -19.28 8.55 -19.79
N MET A 390 -18.42 8.19 -18.84
CA MET A 390 -18.51 6.90 -18.17
C MET A 390 -19.83 6.81 -17.40
N GLY A 391 -20.48 5.65 -17.45
CA GLY A 391 -21.80 5.42 -16.85
C GLY A 391 -21.77 5.13 -15.34
N ILE A 392 -22.82 4.45 -14.89
CA ILE A 392 -23.04 3.99 -13.51
C ILE A 392 -21.80 3.21 -13.00
N GLY A 393 -21.40 3.43 -11.74
CA GLY A 393 -20.33 2.66 -11.10
C GLY A 393 -19.04 3.42 -10.79
N PHE A 394 -19.02 4.74 -10.97
CA PHE A 394 -17.91 5.61 -10.57
C PHE A 394 -18.35 6.59 -9.48
N LEU A 395 -17.51 6.78 -8.47
CA LEU A 395 -17.50 8.04 -7.70
C LEU A 395 -16.75 9.09 -8.50
N ARG A 396 -17.23 10.34 -8.45
CA ARG A 396 -16.72 11.43 -9.27
C ARG A 396 -16.28 12.64 -8.46
N PRO A 397 -15.19 12.56 -7.69
CA PRO A 397 -14.66 13.74 -7.04
C PRO A 397 -14.00 14.68 -8.06
N GLU A 398 -13.99 15.96 -7.73
CA GLU A 398 -13.18 16.96 -8.43
C GLU A 398 -11.89 17.24 -7.65
N LEU A 399 -10.74 17.30 -8.32
CA LEU A 399 -9.51 17.88 -7.81
C LEU A 399 -9.35 19.27 -8.42
N ALA A 400 -9.53 20.32 -7.61
CA ALA A 400 -9.48 21.70 -8.06
C ALA A 400 -8.19 22.40 -7.60
N LEU A 401 -7.46 23.01 -8.53
CA LEU A 401 -6.39 23.97 -8.22
C LEU A 401 -6.96 25.39 -8.24
N ARG A 402 -6.97 26.05 -7.07
CA ARG A 402 -7.60 27.35 -6.87
C ARG A 402 -6.54 28.45 -6.77
N GLY A 403 -6.72 29.54 -7.53
CA GLY A 403 -5.83 30.70 -7.46
C GLY A 403 -5.88 31.41 -6.10
N ASN A 404 -7.08 31.62 -5.53
CA ASN A 404 -7.28 32.56 -4.42
C ASN A 404 -7.89 31.96 -3.15
N GLN A 405 -9.04 31.29 -3.23
CA GLN A 405 -9.73 30.76 -2.03
C GLN A 405 -10.19 29.34 -2.27
N THR A 406 -10.24 28.57 -1.19
CA THR A 406 -10.89 27.26 -1.15
C THR A 406 -12.28 27.41 -0.53
N ALA A 407 -13.11 26.37 -0.60
CA ALA A 407 -14.39 26.30 0.09
C ALA A 407 -14.25 26.38 1.63
N CYS A 408 -13.07 26.12 2.17
CA CYS A 408 -12.78 26.21 3.60
C CYS A 408 -12.40 27.64 4.04
N GLY A 409 -12.00 28.51 3.10
CA GLY A 409 -11.62 29.89 3.37
C GLY A 409 -10.50 30.42 2.47
N GLU A 410 -10.02 31.61 2.83
CA GLU A 410 -8.96 32.35 2.14
C GLU A 410 -7.62 31.58 2.08
N ALA A 411 -6.90 31.65 0.96
CA ALA A 411 -5.60 30.97 0.80
C ALA A 411 -4.52 31.43 1.78
N LYS A 412 -4.67 32.59 2.42
CA LYS A 412 -3.75 33.06 3.47
C LYS A 412 -3.84 32.21 4.74
N ASP A 413 -4.98 31.55 4.97
CA ASP A 413 -5.27 30.76 6.16
C ASP A 413 -5.30 29.26 5.84
N PHE A 414 -5.76 28.88 4.65
CA PHE A 414 -5.91 27.49 4.21
C PHE A 414 -4.99 27.15 3.04
N ILE A 415 -4.36 25.98 3.12
CA ILE A 415 -3.54 25.40 2.04
C ILE A 415 -4.43 24.61 1.09
N ALA A 416 -5.39 23.88 1.64
CA ALA A 416 -6.28 23.02 0.89
C ALA A 416 -7.57 22.77 1.66
N CYS A 417 -8.54 22.12 1.01
CA CYS A 417 -9.86 21.85 1.55
C CYS A 417 -10.42 20.55 0.97
N GLY A 418 -10.91 19.67 1.85
CA GLY A 418 -11.54 18.42 1.50
C GLY A 418 -13.04 18.52 1.74
N VAL A 419 -13.82 18.38 0.68
CA VAL A 419 -15.28 18.32 0.73
C VAL A 419 -15.70 16.85 0.72
N PRO A 420 -16.27 16.31 1.82
CA PRO A 420 -16.68 14.92 1.92
C PRO A 420 -17.55 14.48 0.75
N GLY A 421 -17.12 13.43 0.04
CA GLY A 421 -17.82 12.88 -1.12
C GLY A 421 -17.92 13.79 -2.36
N GLY A 422 -17.32 14.98 -2.35
CA GLY A 422 -17.47 16.00 -3.40
C GLY A 422 -16.18 16.36 -4.13
N LYS A 423 -15.25 17.01 -3.47
CA LYS A 423 -14.05 17.56 -4.12
C LYS A 423 -12.89 17.79 -3.16
N VAL A 424 -11.68 17.85 -3.70
CA VAL A 424 -10.46 18.28 -3.02
C VAL A 424 -9.98 19.56 -3.72
N GLU A 425 -9.74 20.62 -2.96
CA GLU A 425 -9.29 21.90 -3.49
C GLU A 425 -7.93 22.26 -2.91
N VAL A 426 -7.00 22.75 -3.73
CA VAL A 426 -5.66 23.17 -3.33
C VAL A 426 -5.47 24.65 -3.67
N ALA A 427 -5.17 25.47 -2.66
CA ALA A 427 -4.90 26.89 -2.85
C ALA A 427 -3.46 27.12 -3.32
N LEU A 428 -3.32 27.70 -4.51
CA LEU A 428 -2.04 28.02 -5.14
C LEU A 428 -1.38 29.27 -4.58
N SER A 429 -2.17 30.28 -4.20
CA SER A 429 -1.65 31.52 -3.63
C SER A 429 -0.95 31.28 -2.28
N GLY A 430 0.26 31.84 -2.13
CA GLY A 430 1.05 31.78 -0.89
C GLY A 430 1.80 30.46 -0.68
N SER A 431 1.68 29.51 -1.61
CA SER A 431 2.38 28.21 -1.58
C SER A 431 3.16 27.97 -2.85
N ARG A 432 4.27 27.23 -2.73
CA ARG A 432 4.96 26.60 -3.85
C ARG A 432 4.95 25.09 -3.63
N PHE A 433 4.19 24.38 -4.43
CA PHE A 433 3.99 22.95 -4.31
C PHE A 433 4.96 22.17 -5.17
N SER A 434 5.64 21.20 -4.58
CA SER A 434 6.43 20.23 -5.33
C SER A 434 5.56 19.03 -5.75
N ILE A 435 5.53 18.72 -7.04
CA ILE A 435 4.76 17.62 -7.62
C ILE A 435 5.72 16.56 -8.18
N PRO A 436 5.60 15.29 -7.76
CA PRO A 436 6.43 14.23 -8.28
C PRO A 436 6.10 13.92 -9.75
N LEU A 437 7.13 13.65 -10.54
CA LEU A 437 7.02 13.25 -11.93
C LEU A 437 7.51 11.82 -12.13
N ALA A 438 7.11 11.18 -13.23
CA ALA A 438 7.47 9.79 -13.50
C ALA A 438 8.95 9.54 -13.77
N ASP A 439 9.72 10.57 -14.13
CA ASP A 439 11.18 10.48 -14.25
C ASP A 439 11.90 10.62 -12.89
N GLY A 440 11.16 10.78 -11.78
CA GLY A 440 11.70 11.02 -10.45
C GLY A 440 12.09 12.47 -10.17
N SER A 441 11.94 13.35 -11.17
CA SER A 441 12.05 14.79 -10.96
C SER A 441 10.77 15.35 -10.33
N TYR A 442 10.79 16.66 -10.07
CA TYR A 442 9.64 17.38 -9.55
C TYR A 442 9.34 18.58 -10.44
N THR A 443 8.07 18.93 -10.55
CA THR A 443 7.64 20.22 -11.09
C THR A 443 7.02 21.05 -9.98
N GLU A 444 7.21 22.36 -10.02
CA GLU A 444 6.65 23.28 -9.03
C GLU A 444 5.41 23.97 -9.59
N ILE A 445 4.37 24.12 -8.77
CA ILE A 445 3.20 24.97 -9.07
C ILE A 445 2.91 25.92 -7.91
N GLY A 446 2.18 26.99 -8.18
CA GLY A 446 1.81 28.02 -7.20
C GLY A 446 2.66 29.29 -7.30
N SER A 447 2.71 30.05 -6.22
CA SER A 447 3.46 31.31 -6.14
C SER A 447 4.97 31.04 -6.06
N SER A 448 5.78 31.68 -6.90
CA SER A 448 7.24 31.51 -6.91
C SER A 448 7.91 31.91 -5.58
N ASP A 449 7.34 32.90 -4.90
CA ASP A 449 7.72 33.39 -3.56
C ASP A 449 6.93 32.71 -2.41
N GLY A 450 6.07 31.75 -2.74
CA GLY A 450 5.25 31.01 -1.78
C GLY A 450 6.07 30.09 -0.88
N GLN A 451 5.48 29.70 0.25
CA GLN A 451 6.08 28.72 1.15
C GLN A 451 6.20 27.36 0.44
N PRO A 452 7.36 26.68 0.48
CA PRO A 452 7.49 25.33 -0.08
C PRO A 452 6.63 24.34 0.71
N ILE A 453 5.75 23.62 0.02
CA ILE A 453 4.83 22.64 0.59
C ILE A 453 4.90 21.34 -0.24
N ASP A 454 4.96 20.20 0.44
CA ASP A 454 4.85 18.90 -0.22
C ASP A 454 3.38 18.63 -0.56
N LEU A 455 3.05 18.65 -1.85
CA LEU A 455 1.69 18.41 -2.31
C LEU A 455 1.20 17.01 -1.98
N THR A 456 2.10 16.03 -1.93
CA THR A 456 1.73 14.64 -1.61
C THR A 456 1.13 14.57 -0.21
N SER A 457 1.77 15.18 0.79
CA SER A 457 1.23 15.26 2.15
C SER A 457 -0.09 16.03 2.22
N VAL A 458 -0.26 17.09 1.42
CA VAL A 458 -1.51 17.86 1.36
C VAL A 458 -2.65 17.02 0.78
N LEU A 459 -2.44 16.41 -0.39
CA LEU A 459 -3.44 15.53 -1.00
C LEU A 459 -3.76 14.34 -0.10
N PHE A 460 -2.76 13.85 0.64
CA PHE A 460 -2.98 12.76 1.58
C PHE A 460 -3.92 13.16 2.73
N HIS A 461 -3.75 14.36 3.30
CA HIS A 461 -4.68 14.95 4.27
C HIS A 461 -6.09 15.14 3.69
N GLU A 462 -6.20 15.81 2.54
CA GLU A 462 -7.50 16.19 2.00
C GLU A 462 -8.29 15.00 1.43
N VAL A 463 -7.61 13.99 0.91
CA VAL A 463 -8.24 12.71 0.56
C VAL A 463 -8.83 12.05 1.81
N GLY A 464 -8.18 12.18 2.98
CA GLY A 464 -8.76 11.74 4.26
C GLY A 464 -10.10 12.42 4.54
N HIS A 465 -10.16 13.75 4.43
CA HIS A 465 -11.43 14.49 4.57
C HIS A 465 -12.48 14.10 3.54
N TRP A 466 -12.09 13.89 2.29
CA TRP A 466 -12.98 13.42 1.23
C TRP A 466 -13.61 12.06 1.56
N LEU A 467 -12.83 11.16 2.18
CA LEU A 467 -13.27 9.88 2.73
C LEU A 467 -14.02 10.01 4.07
N GLY A 468 -14.23 11.23 4.57
CA GLY A 468 -14.98 11.51 5.80
C GLY A 468 -14.20 11.34 7.10
N VAL A 469 -12.86 11.30 7.04
CA VAL A 469 -11.97 11.27 8.20
C VAL A 469 -11.82 12.68 8.78
N PRO A 470 -12.17 12.94 10.04
CA PRO A 470 -11.99 14.25 10.66
C PRO A 470 -10.53 14.48 11.06
N HIS A 471 -10.21 15.71 11.48
CA HIS A 471 -8.89 16.03 12.01
C HIS A 471 -8.54 15.16 13.23
N SER A 472 -7.27 14.77 13.35
CA SER A 472 -6.78 13.88 14.41
C SER A 472 -6.99 14.43 15.82
N GLU A 473 -6.98 15.76 15.97
CA GLU A 473 -7.22 16.48 17.21
C GLU A 473 -8.63 16.23 17.77
N THR A 474 -9.56 15.81 16.91
CA THR A 474 -10.91 15.38 17.28
C THR A 474 -10.87 14.16 18.22
N ALA A 475 -9.83 13.31 18.09
CA ALA A 475 -9.59 12.18 18.98
C ALA A 475 -8.80 12.56 20.26
N GLY A 476 -8.25 13.78 20.33
CA GLY A 476 -7.52 14.31 21.49
C GLY A 476 -6.31 15.17 21.09
N LYS A 477 -5.88 16.09 21.98
CA LYS A 477 -4.76 17.03 21.76
C LYS A 477 -3.38 16.36 21.60
N GLU A 478 -3.26 15.08 21.94
CA GLU A 478 -2.01 14.31 21.93
C GLU A 478 -1.85 13.39 20.71
N ALA A 479 -2.66 13.54 19.66
CA ALA A 479 -2.36 12.96 18.35
C ALA A 479 -1.18 13.72 17.70
N VAL A 480 0.03 13.58 18.27
CA VAL A 480 1.14 14.53 18.06
C VAL A 480 1.79 14.42 16.67
N LEU A 481 1.60 13.31 15.95
CA LEU A 481 2.15 13.07 14.63
C LEU A 481 1.11 12.35 13.77
N ASP A 482 0.35 13.10 12.99
CA ASP A 482 -0.65 12.58 12.06
C ASP A 482 -0.82 13.53 10.89
N VAL A 483 -0.90 12.99 9.68
CA VAL A 483 -1.23 13.72 8.46
C VAL A 483 -2.57 14.42 8.57
N MET A 484 -3.54 13.87 9.33
CA MET A 484 -4.84 14.48 9.59
C MET A 484 -4.82 15.61 10.63
N SER A 485 -3.64 16.14 10.98
CA SER A 485 -3.49 17.34 11.81
C SER A 485 -4.09 18.56 11.11
N GLU A 486 -4.88 19.37 11.83
CA GLU A 486 -5.52 20.59 11.27
C GLU A 486 -4.50 21.58 10.68
N THR A 487 -3.30 21.66 11.27
CA THR A 487 -2.24 22.56 10.80
C THR A 487 -1.15 21.78 10.09
N TYR A 488 -0.70 22.30 8.95
CA TYR A 488 0.42 21.72 8.20
C TYR A 488 1.74 21.78 8.99
N ASP A 489 2.36 20.62 9.16
CA ASP A 489 3.73 20.47 9.64
C ASP A 489 4.42 19.42 8.75
N PRO A 490 5.53 19.74 8.07
CA PRO A 490 6.24 18.78 7.21
C PRO A 490 6.82 17.58 7.99
N ARG A 491 6.75 17.57 9.32
CA ARG A 491 7.09 16.43 10.17
C ARG A 491 5.90 15.51 10.45
N ARG A 492 4.69 15.89 10.02
CA ARG A 492 3.42 15.16 10.21
C ARG A 492 2.88 14.67 8.87
N THR A 493 3.61 13.78 8.21
CA THR A 493 3.29 13.30 6.85
C THR A 493 2.76 11.86 6.83
N CYS A 494 2.51 11.27 7.99
CA CYS A 494 2.16 9.87 8.17
C CYS A 494 0.75 9.70 8.80
N ILE A 495 0.06 8.61 8.48
CA ILE A 495 -1.18 8.14 9.11
C ILE A 495 -0.87 7.52 10.46
N SER A 496 -1.58 7.99 11.50
CA SER A 496 -1.58 7.33 12.80
C SER A 496 -2.65 6.24 12.89
N SER A 497 -2.55 5.37 13.89
CA SER A 497 -3.60 4.39 14.19
C SER A 497 -4.95 5.04 14.52
N ALA A 498 -4.97 6.27 15.04
CA ALA A 498 -6.20 7.01 15.29
C ALA A 498 -6.92 7.32 13.96
N SER A 499 -6.18 7.81 12.98
CA SER A 499 -6.71 8.07 11.63
C SER A 499 -7.19 6.82 10.92
N VAL A 500 -6.50 5.69 11.09
CA VAL A 500 -6.97 4.38 10.60
C VAL A 500 -8.32 4.02 11.22
N ILE A 501 -8.49 4.17 12.54
CA ILE A 501 -9.76 3.82 13.18
C ILE A 501 -10.87 4.79 12.77
N MET A 502 -10.57 6.08 12.65
CA MET A 502 -11.51 7.07 12.15
C MET A 502 -11.96 6.77 10.71
N LEU A 503 -11.05 6.39 9.81
CA LEU A 503 -11.39 5.93 8.46
C LEU A 503 -12.35 4.73 8.49
N ASN A 504 -12.03 3.71 9.29
CA ASN A 504 -12.87 2.52 9.37
C ASN A 504 -14.27 2.85 9.92
N ASN A 505 -14.39 3.83 10.82
CA ASN A 505 -15.69 4.32 11.27
C ASN A 505 -16.41 5.17 10.21
N ALA A 506 -15.68 5.97 9.43
CA ALA A 506 -16.22 6.80 8.35
C ALA A 506 -16.88 6.00 7.22
N THR A 507 -16.58 4.70 7.12
CA THR A 507 -17.32 3.80 6.23
C THR A 507 -18.79 3.63 6.61
N ASP A 508 -19.21 3.98 7.84
CA ASP A 508 -20.61 3.99 8.27
C ASP A 508 -21.14 5.43 8.32
N ARG A 509 -22.12 5.75 7.46
CA ARG A 509 -22.71 7.09 7.34
C ARG A 509 -23.42 7.57 8.60
N ARG A 510 -23.71 6.67 9.54
CA ARG A 510 -24.32 7.00 10.84
C ARG A 510 -23.29 7.52 11.84
N TRP A 511 -21.99 7.33 11.58
CA TRP A 511 -20.94 7.81 12.49
C TRP A 511 -21.01 9.34 12.59
N PRO A 512 -21.37 9.90 13.76
CA PRO A 512 -21.72 11.32 13.85
C PRO A 512 -20.52 12.25 13.68
N TYR A 513 -19.31 11.71 13.88
CA TYR A 513 -18.03 12.41 13.82
C TYR A 513 -17.37 12.39 12.45
N SER A 514 -17.97 11.72 11.46
CA SER A 514 -17.49 11.85 10.09
C SER A 514 -17.52 13.32 9.68
N THR A 515 -16.52 13.75 8.91
CA THR A 515 -16.47 15.11 8.37
C THR A 515 -17.76 15.40 7.59
N LYS A 516 -18.52 16.39 8.04
CA LYS A 516 -19.79 16.82 7.42
C LYS A 516 -19.75 18.24 6.87
N SER A 517 -18.88 19.08 7.42
CA SER A 517 -18.64 20.45 7.00
C SER A 517 -17.33 20.54 6.24
N PHE A 518 -17.13 21.65 5.53
CA PHE A 518 -15.86 21.93 4.89
C PHE A 518 -14.79 22.11 5.96
N THR A 519 -13.80 21.22 5.95
CA THR A 519 -12.59 21.30 6.76
C THR A 519 -11.39 21.10 5.86
N GLY A 520 -10.28 21.71 6.22
CA GLY A 520 -9.11 21.72 5.38
C GLY A 520 -7.85 22.04 6.16
N LEU A 521 -6.73 21.79 5.51
CA LEU A 521 -5.41 21.96 6.09
C LEU A 521 -5.05 23.45 6.20
N ARG A 522 -4.85 23.91 7.43
CA ARG A 522 -4.46 25.29 7.73
C ARG A 522 -2.97 25.50 7.58
N ARG A 523 -2.59 26.73 7.21
CA ARG A 523 -1.21 27.22 7.33
C ARG A 523 -0.84 27.36 8.80
N ARG A 524 0.41 27.00 9.12
CA ARG A 524 0.99 27.36 10.41
C ARG A 524 1.15 28.88 10.47
N MET A 525 0.40 29.55 11.33
CA MET A 525 0.61 30.98 11.57
C MET A 525 2.06 31.17 12.02
N ARG A 526 2.81 32.03 11.33
CA ARG A 526 4.10 32.50 11.83
C ARG A 526 3.80 33.24 13.14
N SER A 527 4.31 32.72 14.26
CA SER A 527 4.33 33.49 15.50
C SER A 527 5.06 34.79 15.20
N ARG A 528 4.34 35.91 15.27
CA ARG A 528 4.90 37.24 15.06
C ARG A 528 5.96 37.54 16.10
#